data_AF-A0A285N7Y6-F1
#
_entry.id   AF-A0A285N7Y6-F1
#
_cell.length_a   1.000
_cell.length_b   1.000
_cell.length_c   1.000
_cell.angle_alpha   90.00
_cell.angle_beta   90.00
_cell.angle_gamma   90.00
#
_symmetry.space_group_name_H-M   'P 1'
#
loop_
_entity.id
_entity.type
_entity.pdbx_description
1 polymer ?
#
loop_
_entity_poly.entity_id
_entity_poly.type
_entity_poly.pdbx_seq_one_letter_code
_entity_poly.pdbx_strand_id
1 'polypeptide(L)'
;MSECPSCGKTLSTMQGVRQHHTIVHDEPLPNRCCKGCGADFYDSKARRKFCDDCNPNAGEHNGNWEDEKSIAVCETCSSTFSYYPSNKEGTYCPDCVESAKGLLPDNPQKKEPRNTVECGHCGEKKQVLPSEEEDNKRGFFCNMNCYGQWLSENVVGSDHHQWKGGPINYGQSWWRIRRAARRRDDYECQACGRNKDDLGRNPDVHHLTPVREFDSVEQAHTMDNVVTLCRSCHRGVEEGEMALSDDSKK
;
A
#
# COMPACT_ATOMS: atom_id res chain seq x y z
N MET A 1 19.49 5.96 -11.74
CA MET A 1 18.55 7.10 -11.71
C MET A 1 17.66 6.98 -12.94
N SER A 2 16.39 7.35 -12.84
CA SER A 2 15.40 7.20 -13.92
C SER A 2 14.71 8.54 -14.15
N GLU A 3 14.47 8.89 -15.40
CA GLU A 3 13.97 10.20 -15.81
C GLU A 3 12.49 10.11 -16.22
N CYS A 4 11.72 11.13 -15.85
CA CYS A 4 10.34 11.28 -16.28
C CYS A 4 10.28 11.66 -17.77
N PRO A 5 9.61 10.87 -18.63
CA PRO A 5 9.58 11.13 -20.07
C PRO A 5 8.87 12.44 -20.45
N SER A 6 7.95 12.92 -19.61
CA SER A 6 7.13 14.12 -19.89
C SER A 6 7.73 15.43 -19.40
N CYS A 7 8.58 15.41 -18.36
CA CYS A 7 9.12 16.65 -17.78
C CYS A 7 10.61 16.60 -17.41
N GLY A 8 11.32 15.52 -17.76
CA GLY A 8 12.75 15.37 -17.52
C GLY A 8 13.15 15.26 -16.04
N LYS A 9 12.18 15.19 -15.12
CA LYS A 9 12.45 15.09 -13.69
C LYS A 9 13.13 13.77 -13.36
N THR A 10 14.33 13.83 -12.80
CA THR A 10 15.09 12.65 -12.40
C THR A 10 14.70 12.19 -11.00
N LEU A 11 14.40 10.90 -10.87
CA LEU A 11 14.04 10.25 -9.62
C LEU A 11 14.98 9.07 -9.34
N SER A 12 15.07 8.69 -8.06
CA SER A 12 15.98 7.64 -7.61
C SER A 12 15.60 6.26 -8.12
N THR A 13 14.30 6.00 -8.35
CA THR A 13 13.78 4.71 -8.80
C THR A 13 12.74 4.87 -9.91
N MET A 14 12.62 3.86 -10.77
CA MET A 14 11.58 3.80 -11.81
C MET A 14 10.17 3.79 -11.22
N GLN A 15 9.99 3.17 -10.04
CA GLN A 15 8.71 3.22 -9.32
C GLN A 15 8.34 4.66 -8.92
N GLY A 16 9.32 5.44 -8.46
CA GLY A 16 9.15 6.86 -8.18
C GLY A 16 8.75 7.64 -9.43
N VAL A 17 9.38 7.35 -10.58
CA VAL A 17 9.02 7.97 -11.88
C VAL A 17 7.57 7.67 -12.25
N ARG A 18 7.12 6.41 -12.12
CA ARG A 18 5.73 6.03 -12.43
C ARG A 18 4.72 6.78 -11.56
N GLN A 19 4.96 6.84 -10.24
CA GLN A 19 4.08 7.56 -9.32
C GLN A 19 4.05 9.05 -9.65
N HIS A 20 5.21 9.66 -9.87
CA HIS A 20 5.30 11.05 -10.28
C HIS A 20 4.54 11.33 -11.58
N HIS A 21 4.68 10.46 -12.59
CA HIS A 21 4.05 10.65 -13.89
C HIS A 21 2.52 10.56 -13.79
N THR A 22 1.98 9.57 -13.08
CA THR A 22 0.53 9.46 -12.86
C THR A 22 -0.02 10.65 -12.07
N ILE A 23 0.73 11.17 -11.09
CA ILE A 23 0.24 12.28 -10.25
C ILE A 23 0.34 13.64 -10.96
N VAL A 24 1.42 13.88 -11.70
CA VAL A 24 1.71 15.21 -12.27
C VAL A 24 1.20 15.33 -13.71
N HIS A 25 1.10 14.23 -14.45
CA HIS A 25 0.70 14.21 -15.86
C HIS A 25 -0.60 13.44 -16.11
N ASP A 26 -1.24 12.88 -15.08
CA ASP A 26 -2.49 12.12 -15.15
C ASP A 26 -2.47 10.93 -16.13
N GLU A 27 -1.27 10.48 -16.49
CA GLU A 27 -1.05 9.37 -17.41
C GLU A 27 -0.22 8.28 -16.72
N PRO A 28 -0.71 7.04 -16.62
CA PRO A 28 0.05 5.96 -16.01
C PRO A 28 1.08 5.37 -16.98
N LEU A 29 2.34 5.34 -16.54
CA LEU A 29 3.41 4.68 -17.29
C LEU A 29 3.32 3.16 -17.17
N PRO A 30 3.76 2.40 -18.20
CA PRO A 30 3.76 0.95 -18.17
C PRO A 30 4.50 0.37 -16.96
N ASN A 31 3.90 -0.63 -16.32
CA ASN A 31 4.45 -1.29 -15.14
C ASN A 31 4.59 -2.82 -15.30
N ARG A 32 4.20 -3.37 -16.46
CA ARG A 32 4.31 -4.79 -16.80
C ARG A 32 4.78 -4.93 -18.25
N CYS A 33 5.46 -6.03 -18.53
CA CYS A 33 5.82 -6.46 -19.89
C CYS A 33 5.05 -7.74 -20.21
N CYS A 34 4.39 -7.78 -21.37
CA CYS A 34 3.60 -8.92 -21.82
C CYS A 34 4.50 -10.10 -22.18
N LYS A 35 4.24 -11.28 -21.59
CA LYS A 35 5.01 -12.50 -21.92
C LYS A 35 4.75 -13.06 -23.32
N GLY A 36 3.66 -12.67 -23.98
CA GLY A 36 3.31 -13.14 -25.33
C GLY A 36 3.98 -12.31 -26.43
N CYS A 37 3.81 -10.99 -26.40
CA CYS A 37 4.30 -10.08 -27.44
C CYS A 37 5.48 -9.19 -27.02
N GLY A 38 5.88 -9.20 -25.74
CA GLY A 38 6.94 -8.34 -25.21
C GLY A 38 6.56 -6.87 -25.03
N ALA A 39 5.34 -6.48 -25.40
CA ALA A 39 4.89 -5.09 -25.26
C ALA A 39 4.74 -4.70 -23.78
N ASP A 40 5.15 -3.48 -23.45
CA ASP A 40 4.95 -2.88 -22.15
C ASP A 40 3.52 -2.35 -22.02
N PHE A 41 2.87 -2.63 -20.90
CA PHE A 41 1.51 -2.20 -20.61
C PHE A 41 1.34 -1.80 -19.15
N TYR A 42 0.27 -1.06 -18.87
CA TYR A 42 -0.11 -0.67 -17.52
C TYR A 42 -1.17 -1.61 -16.95
N ASP A 43 -0.96 -2.07 -15.72
CA ASP A 43 -1.92 -2.83 -14.93
C ASP A 43 -2.04 -2.21 -13.54
N SER A 44 -3.21 -1.66 -13.20
CA SER A 44 -3.47 -1.01 -11.91
C SER A 44 -3.23 -1.93 -10.71
N LYS A 45 -3.41 -3.25 -10.88
CA LYS A 45 -3.18 -4.23 -9.81
C LYS A 45 -1.80 -4.88 -9.87
N ALA A 46 -1.03 -4.66 -10.93
CA ALA A 46 0.28 -5.25 -11.20
C ALA A 46 0.34 -6.80 -11.11
N ARG A 47 -0.75 -7.49 -11.44
CA ARG A 47 -0.90 -8.96 -11.39
C ARG A 47 -0.85 -9.61 -12.77
N ARG A 48 -1.19 -8.89 -13.84
CA ARG A 48 -1.29 -9.43 -15.20
C ARG A 48 0.07 -9.83 -15.75
N LYS A 49 0.11 -10.94 -16.48
CA LYS A 49 1.31 -11.46 -17.18
C LYS A 49 1.27 -11.23 -18.70
N PHE A 50 0.08 -11.00 -19.23
CA PHE A 50 -0.18 -10.78 -20.65
C PHE A 50 -0.99 -9.48 -20.82
N CYS A 51 -0.79 -8.79 -21.94
CA CYS A 51 -1.68 -7.72 -22.39
C CYS A 51 -3.07 -8.29 -22.73
N ASP A 52 -4.03 -7.43 -23.08
CA ASP A 52 -5.39 -7.87 -23.41
C ASP A 52 -5.41 -8.84 -24.59
N ASP A 53 -4.65 -8.52 -25.66
CA ASP A 53 -4.62 -9.30 -26.90
C ASP A 53 -3.85 -10.63 -26.79
N CYS A 54 -2.94 -10.75 -25.82
CA CYS A 54 -2.13 -11.96 -25.64
C CYS A 54 -2.59 -12.80 -24.45
N ASN A 55 -3.72 -12.46 -23.82
CA ASN A 55 -4.21 -13.20 -22.68
C ASN A 55 -4.74 -14.57 -23.12
N PRO A 56 -4.06 -15.67 -22.77
CA PRO A 56 -4.43 -17.01 -23.26
C PRO A 56 -5.76 -17.53 -22.69
N ASN A 57 -6.37 -16.80 -21.74
CA ASN A 57 -7.62 -17.19 -21.09
C ASN A 57 -8.73 -16.15 -21.29
N ALA A 58 -8.60 -15.22 -22.25
CA ALA A 58 -9.63 -14.23 -22.53
C ALA A 58 -10.07 -14.26 -24.00
N GLY A 59 -11.34 -13.92 -24.23
CA GLY A 59 -11.95 -13.92 -25.56
C GLY A 59 -11.74 -15.26 -26.26
N GLU A 60 -11.45 -15.18 -27.56
CA GLU A 60 -11.12 -16.29 -28.48
C GLU A 60 -10.12 -17.31 -27.95
N HIS A 61 -9.23 -16.91 -27.04
CA HIS A 61 -8.21 -17.80 -26.51
C HIS A 61 -8.69 -18.70 -25.36
N ASN A 62 -9.83 -18.37 -24.73
CA ASN A 62 -10.41 -19.24 -23.72
C ASN A 62 -11.00 -20.49 -24.39
N GLY A 63 -10.62 -21.69 -23.93
CA GLY A 63 -11.15 -22.95 -24.48
C GLY A 63 -12.67 -23.13 -24.34
N ASN A 64 -13.31 -22.34 -23.47
CA ASN A 64 -14.76 -22.27 -23.31
C ASN A 64 -15.39 -21.08 -24.07
N TRP A 65 -14.66 -20.44 -24.96
CA TRP A 65 -15.18 -19.33 -25.77
C TRP A 65 -15.99 -19.87 -26.93
N GLU A 66 -17.30 -19.62 -26.89
CA GLU A 66 -18.22 -19.80 -28.00
C GLU A 66 -18.88 -18.44 -28.23
N ASP A 67 -18.37 -17.67 -29.19
CA ASP A 67 -18.85 -16.31 -29.49
C ASP A 67 -20.18 -16.27 -30.23
N GLU A 68 -20.70 -17.45 -30.57
CA GLU A 68 -21.90 -17.56 -31.37
C GLU A 68 -23.13 -17.40 -30.47
N LYS A 69 -23.60 -16.15 -30.37
CA LYS A 69 -24.92 -15.87 -29.83
C LYS A 69 -25.96 -16.61 -30.67
N SER A 70 -26.70 -17.50 -30.02
CA SER A 70 -27.86 -18.14 -30.64
C SER A 70 -29.04 -17.18 -30.68
N ILE A 71 -29.89 -17.33 -31.69
CA ILE A 71 -31.12 -16.55 -31.85
C ILE A 71 -32.30 -17.45 -31.48
N ALA A 72 -33.19 -16.98 -30.62
CA ALA A 72 -34.43 -17.65 -30.28
C ALA A 72 -35.63 -16.68 -30.30
N VAL A 73 -36.82 -17.25 -30.34
CA VAL A 73 -38.09 -16.52 -30.27
C VAL A 73 -38.66 -16.67 -28.87
N CYS A 74 -38.97 -15.56 -28.21
CA CYS A 74 -39.53 -15.54 -26.86
C CYS A 74 -40.92 -16.18 -26.84
N GLU A 75 -41.15 -17.18 -25.98
CA GLU A 75 -42.46 -17.82 -25.86
C GLU A 75 -43.57 -16.89 -25.33
N THR A 76 -43.20 -15.81 -24.63
CA THR A 76 -44.18 -14.88 -24.02
C THR A 76 -44.61 -13.76 -24.96
N CYS A 77 -43.67 -13.11 -25.65
CA CYS A 77 -43.95 -11.93 -26.48
C CYS A 77 -43.67 -12.14 -27.97
N SER A 78 -43.21 -13.34 -28.35
CA SER A 78 -42.85 -13.69 -29.73
C SER A 78 -41.75 -12.81 -30.35
N SER A 79 -41.00 -12.04 -29.56
CA SER A 79 -39.87 -11.27 -30.05
C SER A 79 -38.65 -12.16 -30.28
N THR A 80 -37.88 -11.85 -31.31
CA THR A 80 -36.60 -12.50 -31.58
C THR A 80 -35.51 -11.85 -30.73
N PHE A 81 -34.71 -12.65 -30.03
CA PHE A 81 -33.59 -12.16 -29.21
C PHE A 81 -32.36 -13.04 -29.33
N SER A 82 -31.19 -12.43 -29.16
CA SER A 82 -29.90 -13.14 -29.11
C SER A 82 -29.52 -13.50 -27.67
N TYR A 83 -28.96 -14.67 -27.45
CA TYR A 83 -28.48 -15.11 -26.14
C TYR A 83 -27.26 -16.02 -26.27
N TYR A 84 -26.51 -16.18 -25.18
CA TYR A 84 -25.46 -17.18 -25.09
C TYR A 84 -26.04 -18.49 -24.58
N PRO A 85 -25.95 -19.62 -25.32
CA PRO A 85 -26.41 -20.92 -24.87
C PRO A 85 -25.80 -21.35 -23.53
N SER A 86 -24.55 -20.96 -23.28
CA SER A 86 -23.84 -21.19 -22.02
C SER A 86 -24.44 -20.44 -20.82
N ASN A 87 -25.18 -19.35 -21.04
CA ASN A 87 -25.79 -18.55 -19.98
C ASN A 87 -27.25 -18.95 -19.69
N LYS A 88 -28.06 -19.27 -20.72
CA LYS A 88 -29.49 -19.61 -20.57
C LYS A 88 -30.03 -20.38 -21.78
N GLU A 89 -31.14 -21.09 -21.59
CA GLU A 89 -31.78 -21.93 -22.63
C GLU A 89 -32.61 -21.17 -23.70
N GLY A 90 -32.48 -19.85 -23.86
CA GLY A 90 -33.09 -19.14 -25.00
C GLY A 90 -34.63 -19.11 -25.05
N THR A 91 -35.33 -19.49 -23.98
CA THR A 91 -36.81 -19.59 -23.97
C THR A 91 -37.52 -18.23 -23.86
N TYR A 92 -36.98 -17.34 -23.02
CA TYR A 92 -37.59 -16.03 -22.72
C TYR A 92 -36.60 -14.87 -22.96
N CYS A 93 -37.11 -13.79 -23.58
CA CYS A 93 -36.31 -12.58 -23.78
C CYS A 93 -36.03 -11.89 -22.43
N PRO A 94 -34.96 -11.08 -22.33
CA PRO A 94 -34.62 -10.36 -21.10
C PRO A 94 -35.77 -9.53 -20.52
N ASP A 95 -36.53 -8.82 -21.38
CA ASP A 95 -37.62 -7.96 -20.96
C ASP A 95 -38.78 -8.73 -20.30
N CYS A 96 -39.12 -9.90 -20.84
CA CYS A 96 -40.16 -10.77 -20.28
C CYS A 96 -39.72 -11.40 -18.96
N VAL A 97 -38.43 -11.75 -18.81
CA VAL A 97 -37.89 -12.26 -17.54
C VAL A 97 -37.87 -11.16 -16.48
N GLU A 98 -37.46 -9.93 -16.82
CA GLU A 98 -37.45 -8.79 -15.90
C GLU A 98 -38.86 -8.38 -15.47
N SER A 99 -39.83 -8.48 -16.39
CA SER A 99 -41.24 -8.18 -16.13
C SER A 99 -41.96 -9.31 -15.37
N ALA A 100 -41.36 -10.50 -15.25
CA ALA A 100 -41.99 -11.64 -14.62
C ALA A 100 -42.02 -11.48 -13.09
N LYS A 101 -43.21 -11.11 -12.58
CA LYS A 101 -43.46 -11.02 -11.13
C LYS A 101 -43.29 -12.40 -10.47
N GLY A 102 -42.35 -12.50 -9.53
CA GLY A 102 -42.13 -13.70 -8.70
C GLY A 102 -41.18 -14.76 -9.27
N LEU A 103 -40.52 -14.50 -10.40
CA LEU A 103 -39.54 -15.43 -11.00
C LEU A 103 -38.15 -15.28 -10.36
N LEU A 104 -37.81 -14.06 -9.94
CA LEU A 104 -36.67 -13.81 -9.06
C LEU A 104 -37.20 -13.59 -7.64
N PRO A 105 -36.58 -14.16 -6.60
CA PRO A 105 -36.89 -13.77 -5.23
C PRO A 105 -36.70 -12.26 -5.12
N ASP A 106 -37.62 -11.57 -4.45
CA ASP A 106 -37.43 -10.16 -4.11
C ASP A 106 -36.06 -10.04 -3.45
N ASN A 107 -35.16 -9.24 -4.01
CA ASN A 107 -33.88 -8.97 -3.38
C ASN A 107 -34.20 -8.41 -1.98
N PRO A 108 -33.98 -9.16 -0.89
CA PRO A 108 -34.43 -8.76 0.44
C PRO A 108 -33.66 -7.52 0.92
N GLN A 109 -32.58 -7.18 0.23
CA GLN A 109 -31.77 -6.01 0.48
C GLN A 109 -32.51 -4.75 0.03
N LYS A 110 -33.26 -4.16 0.97
CA LYS A 110 -33.78 -2.80 0.83
C LYS A 110 -32.60 -1.85 0.64
N LYS A 111 -32.64 -1.02 -0.41
CA LYS A 111 -31.68 0.08 -0.59
C LYS A 111 -31.94 1.11 0.49
N GLU A 112 -31.19 1.06 1.57
CA GLU A 112 -31.23 2.09 2.61
C GLU A 112 -30.71 3.42 2.04
N PRO A 113 -31.29 4.56 2.48
CA PRO A 113 -30.80 5.88 2.07
C PRO A 113 -29.37 6.08 2.58
N ARG A 114 -28.55 6.74 1.77
CA ARG A 114 -27.16 7.06 2.12
C ARG A 114 -27.09 8.35 2.94
N ASN A 115 -26.24 8.35 3.94
CA ASN A 115 -25.94 9.52 4.75
C ASN A 115 -24.83 10.34 4.11
N THR A 116 -24.88 11.66 4.29
CA THR A 116 -23.83 12.57 3.81
C THR A 116 -22.86 12.85 4.95
N VAL A 117 -21.61 12.46 4.76
CA VAL A 117 -20.51 12.66 5.71
C VAL A 117 -19.40 13.51 5.08
N GLU A 118 -18.60 14.18 5.90
CA GLU A 118 -17.49 15.01 5.43
C GLU A 118 -16.17 14.26 5.55
N CYS A 119 -15.25 14.50 4.61
CA CYS A 119 -13.90 13.99 4.69
C CYS A 119 -13.17 14.64 5.87
N GLY A 120 -12.63 13.84 6.78
CA GLY A 120 -11.90 14.31 7.97
C GLY A 120 -10.57 15.05 7.69
N HIS A 121 -10.18 15.21 6.42
CA HIS A 121 -8.97 15.93 6.02
C HIS A 121 -9.29 17.14 5.12
N CYS A 122 -9.95 16.92 3.97
CA CYS A 122 -10.25 18.00 3.02
C CYS A 122 -11.65 18.63 3.17
N GLY A 123 -12.53 18.06 3.99
CA GLY A 123 -13.90 18.56 4.19
C GLY A 123 -14.88 18.27 3.04
N GLU A 124 -14.47 17.56 2.00
CA GLU A 124 -15.35 17.24 0.87
C GLU A 124 -16.45 16.25 1.29
N LYS A 125 -17.67 16.45 0.76
CA LYS A 125 -18.86 15.67 1.12
C LYS A 125 -18.89 14.34 0.37
N LYS A 126 -19.21 13.27 1.08
CA LYS A 126 -19.30 11.89 0.57
C LYS A 126 -20.59 11.23 1.03
N GLN A 127 -21.09 10.31 0.21
CA GLN A 127 -22.24 9.49 0.57
C GLN A 127 -21.79 8.10 1.03
N VAL A 128 -22.25 7.69 2.20
CA VAL A 128 -21.93 6.41 2.86
C VAL A 128 -23.20 5.72 3.33
N LEU A 129 -23.13 4.42 3.58
CA LEU A 129 -24.22 3.69 4.21
C LEU A 129 -24.34 4.06 5.70
N PRO A 130 -25.55 4.05 6.29
CA PRO A 130 -25.71 4.30 7.73
C PRO A 130 -24.84 3.40 8.62
N SER A 131 -24.72 2.12 8.27
CA SER A 131 -23.84 1.18 9.00
C SER A 131 -22.36 1.55 8.93
N GLU A 132 -21.90 2.12 7.82
CA GLU A 132 -20.52 2.60 7.69
C GLU A 132 -20.26 3.79 8.62
N GLU A 133 -21.25 4.66 8.84
CA GLU A 133 -21.21 5.79 9.79
C GLU A 133 -21.14 5.34 11.24
N GLU A 134 -21.89 4.30 11.61
CA GLU A 134 -21.87 3.74 12.97
C GLU A 134 -20.54 3.03 13.29
N ASP A 135 -19.98 2.29 12.33
CA ASP A 135 -18.80 1.45 12.56
C ASP A 135 -17.47 2.23 12.47
N ASN A 136 -17.38 3.26 11.62
CA ASN A 136 -16.11 3.86 11.27
C ASN A 136 -15.65 4.97 12.23
N LYS A 137 -15.08 4.56 13.37
CA LYS A 137 -14.56 5.45 14.43
C LYS A 137 -13.42 6.38 14.01
N ARG A 138 -12.73 6.10 12.90
CA ARG A 138 -11.60 6.92 12.42
C ARG A 138 -12.03 8.03 11.47
N GLY A 139 -13.31 8.09 11.10
CA GLY A 139 -13.84 9.06 10.17
C GLY A 139 -13.68 8.66 8.70
N PHE A 140 -14.18 9.53 7.82
CA PHE A 140 -14.29 9.27 6.39
C PHE A 140 -13.25 10.04 5.58
N PHE A 141 -12.77 9.44 4.50
CA PHE A 141 -11.73 10.05 3.67
C PHE A 141 -12.05 9.88 2.18
N CYS A 142 -11.67 10.87 1.36
CA CYS A 142 -11.85 10.80 -0.09
C CYS A 142 -11.04 9.66 -0.69
N ASN A 143 -9.78 9.50 -0.25
CA ASN A 143 -8.85 8.49 -0.72
C ASN A 143 -7.75 8.21 0.32
N MET A 144 -6.85 7.28 -0.01
CA MET A 144 -5.72 6.90 0.85
C MET A 144 -4.77 8.06 1.17
N ASN A 145 -4.71 9.10 0.31
CA ASN A 145 -3.89 10.28 0.58
C ASN A 145 -4.50 11.14 1.70
N CYS A 146 -5.79 11.47 1.62
CA CYS A 146 -6.49 12.17 2.71
C CYS A 146 -6.44 11.38 4.01
N TYR A 147 -6.55 10.05 3.94
CA TYR A 147 -6.37 9.19 5.11
C TYR A 147 -4.95 9.26 5.68
N GLY A 148 -3.93 9.19 4.81
CA GLY A 148 -2.52 9.27 5.21
C GLY A 148 -2.14 10.63 5.79
N GLN A 149 -2.65 11.72 5.22
CA GLN A 149 -2.44 13.08 5.74
C GLN A 149 -3.09 13.24 7.12
N TRP A 150 -4.36 12.86 7.24
CA TRP A 150 -5.03 12.85 8.54
C TRP A 150 -4.30 11.98 9.58
N LEU A 151 -3.83 10.79 9.18
CA LEU A 151 -3.07 9.90 10.06
C LEU A 151 -1.75 10.55 10.51
N SER A 152 -1.06 11.26 9.62
CA SER A 152 0.19 11.96 9.93
C SER A 152 0.01 13.17 10.85
N GLU A 153 -1.19 13.75 10.88
CA GLU A 153 -1.52 14.90 11.73
C GLU A 153 -2.12 14.48 13.08
N ASN A 154 -2.92 13.39 13.09
CA ASN A 154 -3.76 13.02 14.23
C ASN A 154 -3.27 11.78 14.97
N VAL A 155 -2.47 10.91 14.33
CA VAL A 155 -1.90 9.70 14.97
C VAL A 155 -0.40 9.88 15.09
N VAL A 156 -0.03 10.90 15.86
CA VAL A 156 1.36 11.22 16.24
C VAL A 156 1.48 11.23 17.75
N GLY A 157 2.66 10.90 18.25
CA GLY A 157 2.85 10.90 19.69
C GLY A 157 2.14 9.72 20.37
N SER A 158 1.53 9.98 21.53
CA SER A 158 0.90 9.00 22.42
C SER A 158 -0.15 8.10 21.81
N ASP A 159 -0.75 8.55 20.72
CA ASP A 159 -1.88 7.85 20.11
C ASP A 159 -1.43 6.80 19.08
N HIS A 160 -0.12 6.70 18.82
CA HIS A 160 0.45 5.64 18.00
C HIS A 160 0.84 4.43 18.87
N HIS A 161 0.35 3.23 18.53
CA HIS A 161 0.59 1.99 19.28
C HIS A 161 2.07 1.59 19.48
N GLN A 162 2.99 2.13 18.67
CA GLN A 162 4.45 1.96 18.82
C GLN A 162 5.12 3.11 19.60
N TRP A 163 4.36 4.08 20.12
CA TRP A 163 4.93 5.24 20.79
C TRP A 163 5.32 4.94 22.23
N LYS A 164 6.61 5.10 22.53
CA LYS A 164 7.18 4.95 23.87
C LYS A 164 7.75 6.28 24.41
N GLY A 165 7.01 7.40 24.29
CA GLY A 165 7.25 8.59 25.13
C GLY A 165 7.86 9.85 24.51
N GLY A 166 7.59 10.18 23.24
CA GLY A 166 7.80 11.53 22.71
C GLY A 166 9.18 11.83 22.12
N PRO A 167 9.39 13.03 21.54
CA PRO A 167 10.70 13.43 21.04
C PRO A 167 11.65 13.64 22.22
N ILE A 168 12.58 12.70 22.42
CA ILE A 168 13.70 12.88 23.33
C ILE A 168 14.58 13.99 22.73
N ASN A 169 14.69 15.12 23.43
CA ASN A 169 15.61 16.18 23.02
C ASN A 169 17.03 15.74 23.38
N TYR A 170 17.69 15.07 22.43
CA TYR A 170 19.02 14.49 22.62
C TYR A 170 20.14 15.54 22.83
N GLY A 171 19.84 16.85 22.80
CA GLY A 171 20.83 17.91 23.01
C GLY A 171 21.95 17.93 21.95
N GLN A 172 22.84 18.92 22.04
CA GLN A 172 23.95 19.05 21.08
C GLN A 172 25.05 17.99 21.26
N SER A 173 25.18 17.44 22.48
CA SER A 173 26.17 16.43 22.83
C SER A 173 25.97 15.11 22.08
N TRP A 174 24.73 14.75 21.75
CA TRP A 174 24.41 13.52 21.02
C TRP A 174 25.06 13.46 19.64
N TRP A 175 25.10 14.56 18.90
CA TRP A 175 25.72 14.57 17.58
C TRP A 175 27.21 14.25 17.63
N ARG A 176 27.89 14.64 18.72
CA ARG A 176 29.30 14.33 18.98
C ARG A 176 29.46 12.84 19.29
N ILE A 177 28.64 12.30 20.17
CA ILE A 177 28.69 10.88 20.59
C ILE A 177 28.32 9.95 19.44
N ARG A 178 27.25 10.26 18.71
CA ARG A 178 26.82 9.51 17.51
C ARG A 178 27.91 9.45 16.44
N ARG A 179 28.67 10.53 16.26
CA ARG A 179 29.79 10.56 15.31
C ARG A 179 31.00 9.78 15.84
N ALA A 180 31.27 9.86 17.15
CA ALA A 180 32.33 9.11 17.79
C ALA A 180 32.07 7.59 17.75
N ALA A 181 30.86 7.14 18.08
CA ALA A 181 30.44 5.73 18.00
C ALA A 181 30.64 5.16 16.58
N ARG A 182 30.18 5.88 15.54
CA ARG A 182 30.40 5.45 14.16
C ARG A 182 31.86 5.34 13.75
N ARG A 183 32.73 6.24 14.26
CA ARG A 183 34.16 6.17 13.96
C ARG A 183 34.86 5.07 14.73
N ARG A 184 34.48 4.86 15.99
CA ARG A 184 34.97 3.75 16.82
C ARG A 184 34.69 2.41 16.15
N ASP A 185 33.47 2.28 15.64
CA ASP A 185 32.94 1.03 15.08
C ASP A 185 33.24 0.89 13.57
N ASP A 186 34.14 1.72 13.03
CA ASP A 186 34.51 1.81 11.59
C ASP A 186 33.32 1.82 10.61
N TYR A 187 32.21 2.41 11.04
CA TYR A 187 30.93 2.42 10.31
C TYR A 187 30.39 1.00 9.99
N GLU A 188 30.76 0.03 10.80
CA GLU A 188 30.30 -1.36 10.72
C GLU A 188 29.21 -1.65 11.77
N CYS A 189 28.34 -2.60 11.46
CA CYS A 189 27.39 -3.14 12.42
C CYS A 189 28.13 -4.05 13.41
N GLN A 190 28.14 -3.73 14.70
CA GLN A 190 28.82 -4.54 15.72
C GLN A 190 28.16 -5.90 16.00
N ALA A 191 26.96 -6.15 15.44
CA ALA A 191 26.28 -7.44 15.57
C ALA A 191 26.52 -8.37 14.37
N CYS A 192 26.62 -7.85 13.15
CA CYS A 192 26.71 -8.66 11.93
C CYS A 192 27.92 -8.35 11.03
N GLY A 193 28.76 -7.39 11.40
CA GLY A 193 29.99 -7.02 10.71
C GLY A 193 29.80 -6.28 9.38
N ARG A 194 28.56 -6.04 8.93
CA ARG A 194 28.32 -5.32 7.66
C ARG A 194 28.75 -3.87 7.77
N ASN A 195 29.55 -3.42 6.81
CA ASN A 195 30.04 -2.06 6.73
C ASN A 195 29.04 -1.12 6.04
N LYS A 196 29.35 0.18 6.02
CA LYS A 196 28.55 1.21 5.38
C LYS A 196 28.24 0.93 3.91
N ASP A 197 29.19 0.37 3.17
CA ASP A 197 29.06 0.13 1.73
C ASP A 197 28.09 -1.03 1.47
N ASP A 198 28.16 -2.09 2.27
CA ASP A 198 27.21 -3.22 2.24
C ASP A 198 25.79 -2.79 2.63
N LEU A 199 25.67 -1.77 3.49
CA LEU A 199 24.38 -1.24 3.96
C LEU A 199 23.82 -0.14 3.04
N GLY A 200 24.64 0.45 2.16
CA GLY A 200 24.30 1.62 1.36
C GLY A 200 23.99 2.88 2.19
N ARG A 201 24.29 2.86 3.49
CA ARG A 201 24.06 3.95 4.45
C ARG A 201 24.91 3.76 5.70
N ASN A 202 25.07 4.83 6.48
CA ASN A 202 25.68 4.72 7.79
C ASN A 202 24.80 3.86 8.72
N PRO A 203 25.40 3.00 9.56
CA PRO A 203 24.67 2.28 10.60
C PRO A 203 24.02 3.26 11.59
N ASP A 204 22.93 2.80 12.17
CA ASP A 204 22.20 3.53 13.21
C ASP A 204 22.89 3.31 14.57
N VAL A 205 22.79 4.29 15.46
CA VAL A 205 23.41 4.21 16.79
C VAL A 205 22.30 3.91 17.78
N HIS A 206 22.38 2.74 18.41
CA HIS A 206 21.44 2.24 19.40
C HIS A 206 21.95 2.56 20.81
N HIS A 207 21.06 2.89 21.74
CA HIS A 207 21.38 2.99 23.15
C HIS A 207 21.19 1.62 23.81
N LEU A 208 22.17 1.12 24.56
CA LEU A 208 22.07 -0.15 25.29
C LEU A 208 21.02 -0.06 26.41
N THR A 209 21.09 1.01 27.20
CA THR A 209 20.08 1.39 28.16
C THR A 209 19.29 2.57 27.60
N PRO A 210 17.95 2.47 27.47
CA PRO A 210 17.11 3.55 26.96
C PRO A 210 17.31 4.86 27.72
N VAL A 211 17.34 6.00 27.01
CA VAL A 211 17.57 7.33 27.61
C VAL A 211 16.60 7.65 28.76
N ARG A 212 15.37 7.14 28.68
CA ARG A 212 14.32 7.30 29.70
C ARG A 212 14.63 6.64 31.07
N GLU A 213 15.63 5.77 31.14
CA GLU A 213 16.06 5.12 32.39
C GLU A 213 17.14 5.93 33.13
N PHE A 214 17.58 7.05 32.57
CA PHE A 214 18.55 7.96 33.19
C PHE A 214 17.86 9.21 33.74
N ASP A 215 18.37 9.72 34.87
CA ASP A 215 17.88 10.96 35.50
C ASP A 215 18.21 12.21 34.66
N SER A 216 19.25 12.15 33.81
CA SER A 216 19.56 13.19 32.84
C SER A 216 19.96 12.62 31.47
N VAL A 217 19.63 13.35 30.41
CA VAL A 217 19.89 12.96 29.01
C VAL A 217 21.38 12.85 28.73
N GLU A 218 22.21 13.66 29.38
CA GLU A 218 23.66 13.65 29.25
C GLU A 218 24.28 12.36 29.79
N GLN A 219 23.68 11.74 30.81
CA GLN A 219 24.16 10.45 31.35
C GLN A 219 23.91 9.29 30.40
N ALA A 220 22.86 9.38 29.57
CA ALA A 220 22.58 8.37 28.56
C ALA A 220 23.52 8.45 27.35
N HIS A 221 24.11 9.63 27.08
CA HIS A 221 24.97 9.88 25.91
C HIS A 221 26.45 9.61 26.21
N THR A 222 26.75 8.40 26.66
CA THR A 222 28.13 7.94 26.86
C THR A 222 28.50 6.93 25.78
N MET A 223 29.80 6.83 25.48
CA MET A 223 30.31 5.85 24.51
C MET A 223 30.03 4.41 24.94
N ASP A 224 29.96 4.17 26.25
CA ASP A 224 29.71 2.86 26.85
C ASP A 224 28.23 2.47 26.76
N ASN A 225 27.33 3.44 26.59
CA ASN A 225 25.90 3.20 26.47
C ASN A 225 25.42 3.15 25.01
N VAL A 226 26.31 3.20 24.01
CA VAL A 226 25.93 3.22 22.59
C VAL A 226 26.69 2.22 21.72
N VAL A 227 25.99 1.68 20.72
CA VAL A 227 26.54 0.71 19.73
C VAL A 227 26.01 0.98 18.33
N THR A 228 26.82 0.77 17.28
CA THR A 228 26.34 0.86 15.89
C THR A 228 25.72 -0.44 15.40
N LEU A 229 24.50 -0.35 14.87
CA LEU A 229 23.75 -1.47 14.31
C LEU A 229 23.16 -1.13 12.95
N CYS A 230 23.06 -2.13 12.07
CA CYS A 230 22.26 -2.01 10.85
C CYS A 230 20.76 -2.08 11.18
N ARG A 231 19.90 -1.62 10.27
CA ARG A 231 18.45 -1.51 10.54
C ARG A 231 17.78 -2.84 10.94
N SER A 232 18.23 -3.95 10.35
CA SER A 232 17.72 -5.28 10.71
C SER A 232 18.18 -5.70 12.10
N CYS A 233 19.46 -5.46 12.44
CA CYS A 233 19.98 -5.80 13.77
C CYS A 233 19.40 -4.89 14.85
N HIS A 234 19.25 -3.60 14.58
CA HIS A 234 18.60 -2.63 15.46
C HIS A 234 17.19 -3.07 15.83
N ARG A 235 16.40 -3.46 14.82
CA ARG A 235 15.04 -3.92 15.02
C ARG A 235 14.98 -5.20 15.86
N GLY A 236 15.83 -6.19 15.57
CA GLY A 236 15.85 -7.44 16.35
C GLY A 236 16.28 -7.25 17.80
N VAL A 237 17.14 -6.25 18.09
CA VAL A 237 17.46 -5.88 19.49
C VAL A 237 16.27 -5.18 20.16
N GLU A 238 15.56 -4.29 19.47
CA GLU A 238 14.37 -3.61 20.01
C GLU A 238 13.21 -4.57 20.31
N GLU A 239 13.07 -5.63 19.52
CA GLU A 239 12.05 -6.68 19.67
C GLU A 239 12.46 -7.77 20.69
N GLY A 240 13.70 -7.72 21.22
CA GLY A 240 14.22 -8.69 22.19
C GLY A 240 14.62 -10.04 21.59
N GLU A 241 14.65 -10.15 20.26
CA GLU A 241 15.00 -11.35 19.52
C GLU A 241 16.51 -11.58 19.40
N MET A 242 17.31 -10.55 19.66
CA MET A 242 18.78 -10.63 19.66
C MET A 242 19.40 -9.98 20.90
N ALA A 243 20.27 -10.74 21.57
CA ALA A 243 21.14 -10.22 22.63
C ALA A 243 22.44 -9.67 22.02
N LEU A 244 22.84 -8.48 22.45
CA LEU A 244 24.16 -7.92 22.13
C LEU A 244 25.20 -8.60 23.04
N SER A 245 26.26 -9.16 22.46
CA SER A 245 27.38 -9.75 23.21
C SER A 245 28.22 -8.67 23.90
N ASP A 246 28.83 -8.99 25.05
CA ASP A 246 29.72 -8.06 25.77
C ASP A 246 30.93 -7.58 24.94
N ASP A 247 31.35 -8.35 23.94
CA ASP A 247 32.41 -7.97 22.98
C ASP A 247 32.01 -6.83 22.01
N SER A 248 30.72 -6.45 21.98
CA SER A 248 30.21 -5.31 21.19
C SER A 248 30.43 -3.97 21.89
N LYS A 249 30.97 -3.97 23.12
CA LYS A 249 31.40 -2.79 23.89
C LYS A 249 32.89 -2.54 23.68
N LYS A 250 33.28 -2.12 22.47
CA LYS A 250 34.62 -1.55 22.25
C LYS A 250 34.64 -0.06 22.61
#